data_AF-A0A7W9WTW8-F1
#
_entry.id   AF-A0A7W9WTW8-F1
#
_cell.length_a   1.000
_cell.length_b   1.000
_cell.length_c   1.000
_cell.angle_alpha   90.00
_cell.angle_beta   90.00
_cell.angle_gamma   90.00
#
_symmetry.space_group_name_H-M   'P 1'
#
loop_
_entity.id
_entity.type
_entity.pdbx_description
1 polymer ?
#
loop_
_entity_poly.entity_id
_entity_poly.type
_entity_poly.pdbx_seq_one_letter_code
_entity_poly.pdbx_strand_id
1 'polypeptide(L)'
;MDTATLSRVGPVCTTDLAPIQRTPSALEAKKRDLIDRRSDAAAPSLRNHLCSSYFEEKRMTDIVVIDPDKDVLYERIRLLLFSADLPVQRLEADIDNIERFTGPDVRSPHLRLVEAMPPLTPAAEAIVRAMIRAYGVELFGRGGANSRLRALIKAGPVKFGQTALMLGPDAPVPERARPLVDEFNQIFERYPESGFAQARCLLSAVGLPVNRDVDRQTRTSLQREQ
;
A
#
# COMPACT_ATOMS: atom_id res chain seq x y z
N MET A 1 -2.31 -47.78 -46.26
CA MET A 1 -1.54 -47.43 -47.46
C MET A 1 -2.49 -46.77 -48.43
N ASP A 2 -2.21 -45.48 -48.73
CA ASP A 2 -2.43 -44.74 -49.99
C ASP A 2 -3.84 -44.70 -50.62
N THR A 3 -4.37 -43.59 -51.15
CA THR A 3 -3.80 -42.29 -51.54
C THR A 3 -4.93 -41.24 -51.72
N ALA A 4 -4.50 -39.98 -51.74
CA ALA A 4 -5.25 -38.72 -51.81
C ALA A 4 -6.17 -38.51 -53.03
N THR A 5 -7.11 -37.56 -52.91
CA THR A 5 -7.41 -36.56 -53.97
C THR A 5 -7.97 -35.27 -53.35
N LEU A 6 -7.42 -34.16 -53.86
CA LEU A 6 -7.63 -32.75 -53.50
C LEU A 6 -8.91 -32.11 -54.07
N SER A 7 -9.26 -30.96 -53.47
CA SER A 7 -9.72 -29.71 -54.11
C SER A 7 -11.20 -29.35 -53.99
N ARG A 8 -11.49 -28.30 -53.19
CA ARG A 8 -11.95 -27.02 -53.75
C ARG A 8 -11.88 -25.87 -52.75
N VAL A 9 -11.18 -24.82 -53.18
CA VAL A 9 -11.08 -23.48 -52.61
C VAL A 9 -12.30 -22.66 -53.03
N GLY A 10 -12.83 -21.86 -52.12
CA GLY A 10 -13.78 -20.77 -52.37
C GLY A 10 -13.45 -19.60 -51.43
N PRO A 11 -13.38 -18.33 -51.91
CA PRO A 11 -12.79 -17.22 -51.17
C PRO A 11 -13.87 -16.38 -50.46
N VAL A 12 -13.60 -15.87 -49.25
CA VAL A 12 -14.39 -14.75 -48.68
C VAL A 12 -13.49 -13.82 -47.86
N CYS A 13 -13.33 -12.62 -48.44
CA CYS A 13 -13.15 -11.29 -47.85
C CYS A 13 -12.18 -11.10 -46.67
N THR A 14 -10.98 -10.66 -47.03
CA THR A 14 -10.09 -9.83 -46.21
C THR A 14 -10.73 -8.46 -45.97
N THR A 15 -11.09 -8.14 -44.73
CA THR A 15 -11.40 -6.76 -44.33
C THR A 15 -10.12 -6.09 -43.87
N ASP A 16 -9.63 -5.21 -44.73
CA ASP A 16 -8.56 -4.25 -44.53
C ASP A 16 -9.07 -3.16 -43.56
N LEU A 17 -8.52 -3.10 -42.34
CA LEU A 17 -8.74 -1.98 -41.42
C LEU A 17 -7.42 -1.23 -41.26
N ALA A 18 -7.33 -0.15 -42.04
CA ALA A 18 -6.29 0.87 -41.98
C ALA A 18 -6.10 1.44 -40.57
N PRO A 19 -4.88 1.89 -40.22
CA PRO A 19 -4.60 2.51 -38.93
C PRO A 19 -5.23 3.90 -38.84
N ILE A 20 -6.03 4.11 -37.79
CA ILE A 20 -6.59 5.41 -37.43
C ILE A 20 -5.44 6.34 -37.02
N GLN A 21 -5.03 7.23 -37.94
CA GLN A 21 -4.19 8.37 -37.58
C GLN A 21 -5.04 9.38 -36.80
N ARG A 22 -4.74 9.54 -35.50
CA ARG A 22 -5.29 10.64 -34.70
C ARG A 22 -4.61 11.94 -35.11
N THR A 23 -5.33 12.79 -35.82
CA THR A 23 -4.98 14.19 -35.97
C THR A 23 -5.13 14.90 -34.61
N PRO A 24 -4.12 15.67 -34.15
CA PRO A 24 -4.26 16.45 -32.94
C PRO A 24 -5.24 17.60 -33.17
N SER A 25 -6.28 17.66 -32.34
CA SER A 25 -7.32 18.70 -32.37
C SER A 25 -6.74 20.11 -32.21
N ALA A 26 -7.40 21.09 -32.82
CA ALA A 26 -7.05 22.52 -32.84
C ALA A 26 -6.90 23.19 -31.46
N LEU A 27 -7.17 22.49 -30.36
CA LEU A 27 -7.00 22.97 -28.99
C LEU A 27 -5.54 22.82 -28.48
N GLU A 28 -4.75 21.91 -29.06
CA GLU A 28 -3.34 21.69 -28.67
C GLU A 28 -2.36 22.65 -29.37
N ALA A 29 -2.73 23.20 -30.54
CA ALA A 29 -1.94 24.23 -31.21
C ALA A 29 -1.95 25.58 -30.45
N LYS A 30 -3.06 25.90 -29.77
CA LYS A 30 -3.24 27.16 -29.03
C LYS A 30 -2.54 27.17 -27.66
N LYS A 31 -2.17 26.01 -27.14
CA LYS A 31 -1.51 25.86 -25.83
C LYS A 31 0.00 26.07 -25.89
N ARG A 32 0.61 25.86 -27.06
CA ARG A 32 2.05 26.12 -27.29
C ARG A 32 2.37 27.61 -27.45
N ASP A 33 1.43 28.39 -27.97
CA ASP A 33 1.60 29.84 -28.21
C ASP A 33 1.57 30.68 -26.91
N LEU A 34 1.09 30.11 -25.79
CA LEU A 34 1.02 30.78 -24.49
C LEU A 34 2.26 30.55 -23.61
N ILE A 35 3.17 29.65 -24.02
CA ILE A 35 4.38 29.31 -23.26
C ILE A 35 5.59 30.13 -23.73
N ASP A 36 5.58 30.66 -24.96
CA ASP A 36 6.69 31.45 -25.54
C ASP A 36 6.67 32.95 -25.21
N ARG A 37 5.66 33.47 -24.49
CA ARG A 37 5.57 34.91 -24.17
C ARG A 37 5.97 35.31 -22.74
N ARG A 38 6.64 34.42 -21.99
CA ARG A 38 7.06 34.72 -20.60
C ARG A 38 8.55 34.58 -20.31
N SER A 39 9.36 34.50 -21.36
CA SER A 39 10.80 34.74 -21.31
C SER A 39 11.08 36.01 -22.08
N ASP A 40 11.19 37.13 -21.37
CA ASP A 40 12.02 38.31 -21.71
C ASP A 40 11.56 39.52 -20.88
N ALA A 41 12.09 39.62 -19.66
CA ALA A 41 12.29 40.91 -18.99
C ALA A 41 13.45 40.76 -18.01
N ALA A 42 14.56 41.36 -18.40
CA ALA A 42 15.87 41.27 -17.78
C ALA A 42 15.96 41.96 -16.40
N ALA A 43 16.75 41.36 -15.51
CA ALA A 43 17.45 42.00 -14.38
C ALA A 43 18.68 42.81 -14.95
N PRO A 44 19.54 43.55 -14.18
CA PRO A 44 19.85 43.38 -12.75
C PRO A 44 20.31 44.64 -11.96
N SER A 45 20.78 44.40 -10.71
CA SER A 45 21.72 45.20 -9.87
C SER A 45 21.09 45.72 -8.56
N LEU A 46 21.18 45.00 -7.43
CA LEU A 46 22.27 44.86 -6.43
C LEU A 46 22.12 45.81 -5.22
N ARG A 47 21.94 45.18 -4.05
CA ARG A 47 22.57 45.44 -2.73
C ARG A 47 22.58 46.91 -2.24
N ASN A 48 22.07 47.25 -1.05
CA ASN A 48 22.39 46.66 0.24
C ASN A 48 21.55 47.32 1.36
N HIS A 49 21.23 46.54 2.40
CA HIS A 49 21.27 46.91 3.82
C HIS A 49 20.63 48.23 4.29
N LEU A 50 19.45 48.13 4.94
CA LEU A 50 19.27 48.20 6.41
C LEU A 50 17.90 48.79 6.77
N CYS A 51 17.20 48.05 7.61
CA CYS A 51 16.42 48.51 8.77
C CYS A 51 15.47 49.70 8.56
N SER A 52 14.16 49.45 8.68
CA SER A 52 13.44 49.93 9.87
C SER A 52 11.94 49.72 9.69
N SER A 53 11.41 48.89 10.61
CA SER A 53 10.06 48.93 11.19
C SER A 53 8.84 48.86 10.25
N TYR A 54 7.70 48.44 10.79
CA TYR A 54 6.41 48.25 10.10
C TYR A 54 6.24 46.94 9.33
N PHE A 55 6.26 45.80 10.03
CA PHE A 55 5.34 44.70 9.69
C PHE A 55 4.95 43.99 10.97
N GLU A 56 4.04 44.63 11.70
CA GLU A 56 3.22 43.94 12.67
C GLU A 56 2.07 43.23 11.93
N GLU A 57 1.79 42.03 12.41
CA GLU A 57 0.48 41.37 12.37
C GLU A 57 0.09 40.53 11.14
N LYS A 58 -0.30 39.29 11.47
CA LYS A 58 -1.13 38.35 10.68
C LYS A 58 -0.41 37.31 9.82
N ARG A 59 0.07 36.25 10.48
CA ARG A 59 -0.44 34.87 10.29
C ARG A 59 0.18 33.93 11.32
N MET A 60 -0.30 34.03 12.56
CA MET A 60 -0.19 32.94 13.54
C MET A 60 -1.37 32.00 13.31
N THR A 61 -1.27 31.17 12.28
CA THR A 61 -1.95 29.88 12.26
C THR A 61 -0.87 28.83 12.36
N ASP A 62 -0.17 28.83 13.49
CA ASP A 62 0.32 27.57 14.03
C ASP A 62 -0.95 26.78 14.38
N ILE A 63 -1.49 26.09 13.37
CA ILE A 63 -2.37 24.97 13.63
C ILE A 63 -1.47 24.01 14.38
N VAL A 64 -1.57 24.01 15.70
CA VAL A 64 -1.04 22.95 16.53
C VAL A 64 -1.66 21.68 15.96
N VAL A 65 -0.88 20.94 15.16
CA VAL A 65 -1.25 19.60 14.72
C VAL A 65 -1.15 18.78 15.99
N ILE A 66 -2.27 18.71 16.73
CA ILE A 66 -2.42 17.79 17.84
C ILE A 66 -2.25 16.41 17.20
N ASP A 67 -1.18 15.70 17.57
CA ASP A 67 -1.00 14.32 17.16
C ASP A 67 -2.22 13.56 17.72
N PRO A 68 -3.15 13.11 16.87
CA PRO A 68 -4.34 12.42 17.32
C PRO A 68 -3.92 11.17 18.09
N ASP A 69 -4.71 10.85 19.11
CA ASP A 69 -4.54 9.61 19.85
C ASP A 69 -4.42 8.42 18.88
N LYS A 70 -3.53 7.47 19.19
CA LYS A 70 -3.34 6.24 18.41
C LYS A 70 -4.66 5.49 18.26
N ASP A 71 -5.56 5.57 19.24
CA ASP A 71 -6.88 4.95 19.15
C ASP A 71 -7.80 5.68 18.16
N VAL A 72 -7.70 7.01 18.05
CA VAL A 72 -8.41 7.78 17.01
C VAL A 72 -7.90 7.41 15.62
N LEU A 73 -6.58 7.24 15.47
CA LEU A 73 -6.00 6.77 14.20
C LEU A 73 -6.45 5.34 13.88
N TYR A 74 -6.52 4.46 14.87
CA TYR A 74 -7.00 3.09 14.71
C TYR A 74 -8.45 3.06 14.22
N GLU A 75 -9.37 3.77 14.88
CA GLU A 75 -10.77 3.84 14.47
C GLU A 75 -10.93 4.44 13.07
N ARG A 76 -10.12 5.44 12.73
CA ARG A 76 -10.12 6.01 11.37
C ARG A 76 -9.68 4.99 10.32
N ILE A 77 -8.64 4.19 10.58
CA ILE A 77 -8.21 3.14 9.64
C ILE A 77 -9.28 2.06 9.51
N ARG A 78 -9.90 1.66 10.62
CA ARG A 78 -10.99 0.67 10.63
C ARG A 78 -12.20 1.13 9.82
N LEU A 79 -12.59 2.40 9.95
CA LEU A 79 -13.63 2.99 9.12
C LEU A 79 -13.25 2.94 7.62
N LEU A 80 -12.02 3.31 7.27
CA LEU A 80 -11.54 3.25 5.88
C LEU A 80 -11.50 1.82 5.33
N LEU A 81 -11.14 0.84 6.16
CA LEU A 81 -11.14 -0.57 5.79
C LEU A 81 -12.56 -1.03 5.40
N PHE A 82 -13.57 -0.64 6.18
CA PHE A 82 -14.94 -1.10 5.95
C PHE A 82 -15.68 -0.30 4.87
N SER A 83 -15.32 0.97 4.68
CA SER A 83 -15.94 1.84 3.68
C SER A 83 -15.32 1.73 2.28
N ALA A 84 -14.19 1.04 2.13
CA ALA A 84 -13.52 0.91 0.84
C ALA A 84 -14.39 0.10 -0.13
N ASP A 85 -14.63 0.66 -1.32
CA ASP A 85 -15.36 0.03 -2.42
C ASP A 85 -14.54 -1.11 -3.06
N LEU A 86 -14.39 -2.19 -2.31
CA LEU A 86 -13.61 -3.38 -2.62
C LEU A 86 -14.34 -4.64 -2.13
N PRO A 87 -14.12 -5.81 -2.75
CA PRO A 87 -14.77 -7.05 -2.30
C PRO A 87 -14.55 -7.31 -0.81
N VAL A 88 -15.63 -7.60 -0.08
CA VAL A 88 -15.58 -7.80 1.38
C VAL A 88 -14.78 -9.05 1.77
N GLN A 89 -14.76 -10.06 0.90
CA GLN A 89 -14.02 -11.31 1.07
C GLN A 89 -12.51 -11.11 1.29
N ARG A 90 -11.94 -9.98 0.85
CA ARG A 90 -10.53 -9.67 1.13
C ARG A 90 -10.22 -9.58 2.64
N LEU A 91 -11.24 -9.32 3.46
CA LEU A 91 -11.14 -9.17 4.91
C LEU A 91 -11.44 -10.48 5.67
N GLU A 92 -11.50 -11.62 4.98
CA GLU A 92 -11.81 -12.93 5.58
C GLU A 92 -10.84 -13.33 6.70
N ALA A 93 -9.57 -12.95 6.61
CA ALA A 93 -8.59 -13.17 7.68
C ALA A 93 -8.58 -12.06 8.76
N ASP A 94 -9.27 -10.94 8.49
CA ASP A 94 -9.21 -9.74 9.31
C ASP A 94 -10.43 -9.56 10.22
N ILE A 95 -11.54 -10.25 9.93
CA ILE A 95 -12.81 -10.15 10.67
C ILE A 95 -13.41 -11.54 10.84
N ASP A 96 -13.77 -11.89 12.08
CA ASP A 96 -14.48 -13.13 12.36
C ASP A 96 -15.89 -13.12 11.77
N ASN A 97 -16.32 -14.27 11.22
CA ASN A 97 -17.66 -14.47 10.65
C ASN A 97 -18.01 -13.48 9.53
N ILE A 98 -17.07 -13.21 8.62
CA ILE A 98 -17.25 -12.30 7.48
C ILE A 98 -18.49 -12.65 6.63
N GLU A 99 -18.85 -13.93 6.56
CA GLU A 99 -20.00 -14.47 5.83
C GLU A 99 -21.32 -13.82 6.24
N ARG A 100 -21.44 -13.38 7.49
CA ARG A 100 -22.62 -12.66 7.99
C ARG A 100 -22.88 -11.41 7.16
N PHE A 101 -21.84 -10.75 6.65
CA PHE A 101 -21.92 -9.50 5.90
C PHE A 101 -22.08 -9.70 4.39
N THR A 102 -21.72 -10.87 3.86
CA THR A 102 -21.78 -11.18 2.41
C THR A 102 -23.03 -11.96 2.01
N GLY A 103 -23.82 -12.46 2.97
CA GLY A 103 -25.12 -13.09 2.69
C GLY A 103 -26.19 -12.14 2.13
N PRO A 104 -27.30 -12.69 1.58
CA PRO A 104 -28.39 -11.90 1.00
C PRO A 104 -29.00 -10.89 2.01
N ASP A 105 -29.06 -9.62 1.64
CA ASP A 105 -29.61 -8.52 2.45
C ASP A 105 -30.06 -7.37 1.52
N VAL A 106 -30.92 -6.47 2.02
CA VAL A 106 -31.34 -5.25 1.32
C VAL A 106 -30.20 -4.21 1.32
N ARG A 107 -29.34 -4.24 2.34
CA ARG A 107 -28.18 -3.35 2.48
C ARG A 107 -26.96 -3.94 1.77
N SER A 108 -26.10 -3.05 1.25
CA SER A 108 -24.81 -3.49 0.72
C SER A 108 -23.93 -4.09 1.84
N PRO A 109 -23.07 -5.08 1.52
CA PRO A 109 -22.11 -5.62 2.49
C PRO A 109 -21.28 -4.56 3.21
N HIS A 110 -20.84 -3.51 2.49
CA HIS A 110 -20.09 -2.38 3.05
C HIS A 110 -20.90 -1.56 4.04
N LEU A 111 -22.17 -1.27 3.73
CA LEU A 111 -23.04 -0.55 4.67
C LEU A 111 -23.21 -1.36 5.96
N ARG A 112 -23.39 -2.68 5.85
CA ARG A 112 -23.52 -3.57 7.02
C ARG A 112 -22.24 -3.60 7.87
N LEU A 113 -21.05 -3.58 7.24
CA LEU A 113 -19.78 -3.48 7.96
C LEU A 113 -19.60 -2.14 8.67
N VAL A 114 -19.94 -1.02 8.02
CA VAL A 114 -19.83 0.33 8.60
C VAL A 114 -20.85 0.53 9.73
N GLU A 115 -22.06 -0.02 9.60
CA GLU A 115 -23.08 0.03 10.67
C GLU A 115 -22.68 -0.82 11.88
N ALA A 116 -22.18 -2.04 11.64
CA ALA A 116 -21.84 -2.95 12.72
C ALA A 116 -20.50 -2.63 13.37
N MET A 117 -19.56 -2.02 12.61
CA MET A 117 -18.15 -1.84 12.97
C MET A 117 -17.63 -3.09 13.71
N PRO A 118 -17.52 -4.27 13.07
CA PRO A 118 -17.01 -5.44 13.77
C PRO A 118 -15.57 -5.20 14.27
N PRO A 119 -15.15 -5.83 15.38
CA PRO A 119 -13.76 -5.81 15.79
C PRO A 119 -12.90 -6.53 14.74
N LEU A 120 -11.63 -6.12 14.63
CA LEU A 120 -10.65 -6.85 13.85
C LEU A 120 -10.17 -8.07 14.63
N THR A 121 -9.69 -9.10 13.92
CA THR A 121 -8.97 -10.21 14.56
C THR A 121 -7.73 -9.68 15.29
N PRO A 122 -7.24 -10.36 16.35
CA PRO A 122 -6.09 -9.90 17.11
C PRO A 122 -4.82 -9.64 16.27
N ALA A 123 -4.60 -10.46 15.23
CA ALA A 123 -3.48 -10.27 14.30
C ALA A 123 -3.67 -9.02 13.42
N ALA A 124 -4.85 -8.85 12.84
CA ALA A 124 -5.18 -7.69 12.01
C ALA A 124 -5.06 -6.38 12.80
N GLU A 125 -5.60 -6.36 14.03
CA GLU A 125 -5.46 -5.22 14.93
C GLU A 125 -3.99 -4.91 15.24
N ALA A 126 -3.20 -5.93 15.59
CA ALA A 126 -1.79 -5.75 15.90
C ALA A 126 -1.00 -5.14 14.72
N ILE A 127 -1.30 -5.56 13.48
CA ILE A 127 -0.71 -5.02 12.25
C ILE A 127 -1.09 -3.56 12.06
N VAL A 128 -2.37 -3.20 12.20
CA VAL A 128 -2.82 -1.80 12.09
C VAL A 128 -2.15 -0.94 13.15
N ARG A 129 -2.05 -1.42 14.40
CA ARG A 129 -1.38 -0.70 15.48
C ARG A 129 0.13 -0.56 15.24
N ALA A 130 0.80 -1.55 14.66
CA ALA A 130 2.20 -1.45 14.24
C ALA A 130 2.40 -0.36 13.17
N MET A 131 1.51 -0.32 12.17
CA MET A 131 1.49 0.75 11.15
C MET A 131 1.32 2.14 11.76
N ILE A 132 0.41 2.29 12.73
CA ILE A 132 0.20 3.56 13.45
C ILE A 132 1.44 3.93 14.28
N ARG A 133 2.08 2.97 14.96
CA ARG A 133 3.33 3.24 15.70
C ARG A 133 4.45 3.70 14.78
N ALA A 134 4.58 3.10 13.60
CA ALA A 134 5.67 3.39 12.66
C ALA A 134 5.50 4.73 11.91
N TYR A 135 4.26 5.11 11.60
CA TYR A 135 3.98 6.21 10.69
C TYR A 135 3.04 7.30 11.25
N GLY A 136 2.26 7.02 12.28
CA GLY A 136 1.34 7.97 12.90
C GLY A 136 0.45 8.67 11.88
N VAL A 137 0.37 10.00 11.98
CA VAL A 137 -0.39 10.85 11.06
C VAL A 137 0.10 10.84 9.61
N GLU A 138 1.36 10.45 9.35
CA GLU A 138 1.91 10.41 7.98
C GLU A 138 1.13 9.44 7.07
N LEU A 139 0.46 8.44 7.65
CA LEU A 139 -0.44 7.52 6.94
C LEU A 139 -1.53 8.26 6.14
N PHE A 140 -1.94 9.44 6.59
CA PHE A 140 -3.00 10.25 5.98
C PHE A 140 -2.46 11.44 5.18
N GLY A 141 -1.13 11.59 5.07
CA GLY A 141 -0.47 12.67 4.35
C GLY A 141 -0.23 12.36 2.87
N ARG A 142 0.61 13.19 2.23
CA ARG A 142 1.13 12.94 0.87
C ARG A 142 2.50 12.26 1.00
N GLY A 143 2.60 10.98 0.64
CA GLY A 143 3.88 10.27 0.66
C GLY A 143 3.77 8.74 0.72
N GLY A 144 4.92 8.09 0.91
CA GLY A 144 5.02 6.63 0.90
C GLY A 144 4.22 5.94 2.01
N ALA A 145 4.04 6.58 3.17
CA ALA A 145 3.18 6.06 4.24
C ALA A 145 1.71 5.94 3.81
N ASN A 146 1.19 6.91 3.04
CA ASN A 146 -0.15 6.83 2.47
C ASN A 146 -0.30 5.71 1.45
N SER A 147 0.71 5.50 0.60
CA SER A 147 0.72 4.37 -0.33
C SER A 147 0.66 3.02 0.41
N ARG A 148 1.35 2.89 1.56
CA ARG A 148 1.26 1.70 2.40
C ARG A 148 -0.10 1.56 3.07
N LEU A 149 -0.69 2.65 3.57
CA LEU A 149 -2.08 2.61 4.08
C LEU A 149 -3.06 2.14 3.00
N ARG A 150 -2.94 2.66 1.77
CA ARG A 150 -3.77 2.22 0.63
C ARG A 150 -3.57 0.76 0.30
N ALA A 151 -2.33 0.27 0.33
CA ALA A 151 -2.04 -1.15 0.13
C ALA A 151 -2.65 -2.02 1.24
N LEU A 152 -2.58 -1.57 2.50
CA LEU A 152 -3.21 -2.23 3.64
C LEU A 152 -4.73 -2.28 3.50
N ILE A 153 -5.37 -1.17 3.11
CA ILE A 153 -6.83 -1.11 2.85
C ILE A 153 -7.24 -2.04 1.69
N LYS A 154 -6.39 -2.08 0.65
CA LYS A 154 -6.64 -2.88 -0.55
C LYS A 154 -6.52 -4.38 -0.31
N ALA A 155 -5.53 -4.80 0.46
CA ALA A 155 -5.25 -6.21 0.71
C ALA A 155 -6.00 -6.78 1.92
N GLY A 156 -6.25 -5.96 2.93
CA GLY A 156 -6.55 -6.42 4.29
C GLY A 156 -5.27 -6.46 5.16
N PRO A 157 -5.32 -6.08 6.45
CA PRO A 157 -4.17 -6.07 7.35
C PRO A 157 -3.34 -7.37 7.36
N VAL A 158 -3.96 -8.53 7.56
CA VAL A 158 -3.27 -9.82 7.62
C VAL A 158 -2.55 -10.11 6.30
N LYS A 159 -3.26 -9.98 5.17
CA LYS A 159 -2.66 -10.24 3.86
C LYS A 159 -1.54 -9.25 3.52
N PHE A 160 -1.68 -8.00 3.95
CA PHE A 160 -0.65 -6.98 3.82
C PHE A 160 0.62 -7.36 4.60
N GLY A 161 0.48 -7.77 5.87
CA GLY A 161 1.60 -8.24 6.68
C GLY A 161 2.29 -9.47 6.09
N GLN A 162 1.51 -10.46 5.65
CA GLN A 162 2.04 -11.65 4.96
C GLN A 162 2.83 -11.27 3.71
N THR A 163 2.32 -10.35 2.89
CA THR A 163 2.99 -9.88 1.67
C THR A 163 4.30 -9.16 1.98
N ALA A 164 4.33 -8.38 3.06
CA ALA A 164 5.55 -7.71 3.50
C ALA A 164 6.66 -8.71 3.90
N LEU A 165 6.29 -9.86 4.47
CA LEU A 165 7.23 -10.93 4.83
C LEU A 165 7.69 -11.78 3.64
N MET A 166 7.01 -11.72 2.50
CA MET A 166 7.45 -12.40 1.27
C MET A 166 8.58 -11.66 0.56
N LEU A 167 8.91 -10.45 1.00
CA LEU A 167 10.04 -9.71 0.47
C LEU A 167 11.33 -10.37 0.96
N GLY A 168 12.14 -10.88 0.03
CA GLY A 168 13.43 -11.50 0.35
C GLY A 168 14.39 -10.53 1.04
N PRO A 169 15.48 -11.03 1.65
CA PRO A 169 16.47 -10.19 2.33
C PRO A 169 17.12 -9.16 1.41
N ASP A 170 17.17 -9.45 0.10
CA ASP A 170 17.72 -8.59 -0.95
C ASP A 170 16.67 -7.67 -1.58
N ALA A 171 15.41 -7.73 -1.14
CA ALA A 171 14.39 -6.82 -1.65
C ALA A 171 14.78 -5.39 -1.27
N PRO A 172 14.62 -4.41 -2.18
CA PRO A 172 14.88 -3.01 -1.90
C PRO A 172 13.78 -2.44 -0.99
N VAL A 173 13.79 -2.86 0.27
CA VAL A 173 12.92 -2.35 1.33
C VAL A 173 13.59 -1.12 1.92
N PRO A 174 12.94 0.06 1.93
CA PRO A 174 13.47 1.25 2.58
C PRO A 174 13.86 0.93 4.02
N GLU A 175 15.00 1.42 4.51
CA GLU A 175 15.49 1.12 5.86
C GLU A 175 14.43 1.38 6.95
N ARG A 176 13.64 2.44 6.79
CA ARG A 176 12.52 2.79 7.68
C ARG A 176 11.42 1.73 7.76
N ALA A 177 11.29 0.85 6.77
CA ALA A 177 10.31 -0.22 6.76
C ALA A 177 10.83 -1.55 7.34
N ARG A 178 12.15 -1.72 7.53
CA ARG A 178 12.73 -2.96 8.09
C ARG A 178 12.23 -3.27 9.52
N PRO A 179 12.22 -2.31 10.47
CA PRO A 179 11.71 -2.59 11.82
C PRO A 179 10.24 -3.01 11.83
N LEU A 180 9.45 -2.48 10.89
CA LEU A 180 8.04 -2.82 10.74
C LEU A 180 7.85 -4.25 10.19
N VAL A 181 8.70 -4.69 9.27
CA VAL A 181 8.71 -6.07 8.76
C VAL A 181 9.06 -7.04 9.89
N ASP A 182 10.06 -6.71 10.71
CA ASP A 182 10.42 -7.51 11.90
C ASP A 182 9.27 -7.58 12.90
N GLU A 183 8.57 -6.46 13.12
CA GLU A 183 7.38 -6.41 13.99
C GLU A 183 6.23 -7.26 13.44
N PHE A 184 6.01 -7.28 12.12
CA PHE A 184 5.05 -8.19 11.50
C PHE A 184 5.42 -9.65 11.72
N ASN A 185 6.70 -10.01 11.60
CA ASN A 185 7.15 -11.37 11.89
C ASN A 185 6.81 -11.78 13.33
N GLN A 186 7.08 -10.92 14.31
CA GLN A 186 6.74 -11.17 15.72
C GLN A 186 5.23 -11.29 15.96
N ILE A 187 4.41 -10.51 15.23
CA ILE A 187 2.95 -10.62 15.30
C ILE A 187 2.49 -11.99 14.82
N PHE A 188 2.99 -12.48 13.68
CA PHE A 188 2.62 -13.80 13.18
C PHE A 188 3.22 -14.95 13.97
N GLU A 189 4.29 -14.73 14.74
CA GLU A 189 4.77 -15.70 15.73
C GLU A 189 3.81 -15.82 16.93
N ARG A 190 3.16 -14.72 17.32
CA ARG A 190 2.13 -14.70 18.37
C ARG A 190 0.77 -15.24 17.90
N TYR A 191 0.47 -15.06 16.62
CA TYR A 191 -0.79 -15.43 15.97
C TYR A 191 -0.52 -16.36 14.78
N PRO A 192 -0.06 -17.61 15.03
CA PRO A 192 0.38 -18.53 13.98
C PRO A 192 -0.71 -18.83 12.94
N GLU A 193 -1.97 -18.91 13.36
CA GLU A 193 -3.13 -19.14 12.50
C GLU A 193 -3.33 -18.06 11.42
N SER A 194 -2.87 -16.83 11.68
CA SER A 194 -2.95 -15.70 10.75
C SER A 194 -1.69 -15.56 9.88
N GLY A 195 -0.63 -16.31 10.19
CA GLY A 195 0.66 -16.27 9.50
C GLY A 195 0.85 -17.38 8.47
N PHE A 196 2.11 -17.76 8.26
CA PHE A 196 2.48 -18.89 7.40
C PHE A 196 2.57 -20.22 8.17
N ALA A 197 1.84 -20.41 9.27
CA ALA A 197 2.02 -21.58 10.14
C ALA A 197 1.88 -22.91 9.37
N GLN A 198 0.93 -23.03 8.45
CA GLN A 198 0.78 -24.24 7.65
C GLN A 198 1.97 -24.46 6.70
N ALA A 199 2.47 -23.41 6.06
CA ALA A 199 3.68 -23.51 5.23
C ALA A 199 4.91 -23.88 6.09
N ARG A 200 5.03 -23.32 7.29
CA ARG A 200 6.08 -23.69 8.26
C ARG A 200 5.99 -25.17 8.64
N CYS A 201 4.79 -25.68 8.97
CA CYS A 201 4.59 -27.09 9.26
C CYS A 201 4.98 -28.00 8.08
N LEU A 202 4.56 -27.64 6.85
CA LEU A 202 4.89 -28.41 5.65
C LEU A 202 6.40 -28.39 5.35
N LEU A 203 7.05 -27.24 5.48
CA LEU A 203 8.50 -27.10 5.27
C LEU A 203 9.29 -27.88 6.33
N SER A 204 8.87 -27.84 7.59
CA SER A 204 9.47 -28.68 8.65
C SER A 204 9.27 -30.17 8.37
N ALA A 205 8.11 -30.58 7.85
CA ALA A 205 7.83 -31.98 7.51
C ALA A 205 8.74 -32.52 6.38
N VAL A 206 9.23 -31.66 5.49
CA VAL A 206 10.20 -32.04 4.43
C VAL A 206 11.66 -31.83 4.85
N GLY A 207 11.93 -31.61 6.15
CA GLY A 207 13.27 -31.48 6.70
C GLY A 207 13.95 -30.13 6.42
N LEU A 208 13.21 -29.14 5.92
CA LEU A 208 13.75 -27.80 5.71
C LEU A 208 13.73 -27.01 7.02
N PRO A 209 14.85 -26.35 7.37
CA PRO A 209 14.90 -25.53 8.56
C PRO A 209 13.93 -24.36 8.40
N VAL A 210 12.89 -24.36 9.24
CA VAL A 210 12.02 -23.20 9.41
C VAL A 210 12.73 -22.30 10.42
N ASN A 211 13.62 -21.47 9.90
CA ASN A 211 14.60 -20.68 10.65
C ASN A 211 14.11 -20.23 12.04
N ARG A 212 14.79 -20.73 13.07
CA ARG A 212 14.91 -20.11 14.40
C ARG A 212 16.38 -19.78 14.58
N ASP A 213 16.71 -18.50 14.65
CA ASP A 213 17.89 -17.99 15.36
C ASP A 213 19.25 -18.67 15.13
N VAL A 214 19.67 -18.96 13.89
CA VAL A 214 21.04 -19.48 13.67
C VAL A 214 22.11 -18.37 13.73
N ASP A 215 21.75 -17.09 13.62
CA ASP A 215 22.76 -16.00 13.60
C ASP A 215 23.07 -15.36 14.95
N ARG A 216 22.30 -15.62 16.01
CA ARG A 216 22.54 -14.96 17.31
C ARG A 216 23.58 -15.66 18.17
N GLN A 217 23.84 -16.95 17.97
CA GLN A 217 24.84 -17.69 18.75
C GLN A 217 26.27 -17.62 18.19
N THR A 218 26.45 -17.34 16.90
CA THR A 218 27.78 -17.36 16.26
C THR A 218 28.61 -16.10 16.53
N ARG A 219 27.98 -15.00 16.99
CA ARG A 219 28.70 -13.74 17.31
C ARG A 219 29.24 -13.66 18.74
N THR A 220 28.67 -14.38 19.70
CA THR A 220 29.17 -14.41 21.09
C THR A 220 30.34 -15.37 21.29
N SER A 221 30.56 -16.30 20.37
CA SER A 221 31.66 -17.28 20.45
C SER A 221 33.00 -16.73 19.95
N LEU A 222 32.98 -15.71 19.07
CA LEU A 222 34.18 -15.09 18.50
C LEU A 222 34.75 -13.92 19.33
N GLN A 223 34.06 -13.52 20.41
CA GLN A 223 34.48 -12.40 21.26
C GLN A 223 35.06 -12.83 22.61
N ARG A 224 35.26 -14.14 22.84
CA ARG A 224 35.92 -14.69 24.04
C ARG A 224 37.35 -15.17 23.80
N GLU A 225 37.91 -14.95 22.61
CA GLU A 225 39.30 -15.30 22.26
C GLU A 225 40.16 -14.07 21.91
N GLN A 226 39.94 -12.93 22.57
CA GLN A 226 40.88 -11.80 22.59
C GLN A 226 41.16 -11.34 24.01
#